data_AF-A0A1Y2T1E7-F1
#
_entry.id   AF-A0A1Y2T1E7-F1
#
_cell.length_a   1.000
_cell.length_b   1.000
_cell.length_c   1.000
_cell.angle_alpha   90.00
_cell.angle_beta   90.00
_cell.angle_gamma   90.00
#
_symmetry.space_group_name_H-M   'P 1'
#
loop_
_entity.id
_entity.type
_entity.pdbx_description
1 polymer ?
#
loop_
_entity_poly.entity_id
_entity_poly.type
_entity_poly.pdbx_seq_one_letter_code
_entity_poly.pdbx_strand_id
1 'polypeptide(L)'
;MLGVDARQYLTNHRRRTLPRPRLTPDEARSRLNPHLEVSRVQLALIPDAAGTGEVLTYEFQGKIGDEVYLVYINAETGAEEQILQLIVTDGGTFTL
;
A
#
# COMPACT_ATOMS: atom_id res chain seq x y z
N MET A 1 7.16 -14.50 -27.37
CA MET A 1 7.57 -13.25 -26.71
C MET A 1 6.40 -12.28 -26.87
N LEU A 2 5.36 -12.38 -26.04
CA LEU A 2 5.20 -11.75 -24.72
C LEU A 2 5.56 -10.27 -24.80
N GLY A 3 4.58 -9.47 -25.24
CA GLY A 3 4.70 -8.03 -25.31
C GLY A 3 4.90 -7.43 -23.92
N VAL A 4 5.84 -6.51 -23.82
CA VAL A 4 6.08 -5.71 -22.63
C VAL A 4 5.40 -4.36 -22.83
N ASP A 5 4.39 -4.03 -22.00
CA ASP A 5 3.87 -2.68 -21.94
C ASP A 5 4.64 -1.90 -20.88
N ALA A 6 5.59 -1.09 -21.34
CA ALA A 6 6.42 -0.24 -20.49
C ALA A 6 5.93 1.23 -20.47
N ARG A 7 4.71 1.51 -20.98
CA ARG A 7 4.22 2.89 -21.13
C ARG A 7 4.10 3.58 -19.78
N GLN A 8 3.56 2.89 -18.78
CA GLN A 8 3.42 3.43 -17.43
C GLN A 8 4.77 3.80 -16.81
N TYR A 9 5.80 2.97 -17.00
CA TYR A 9 7.15 3.29 -16.54
C TYR A 9 7.69 4.51 -17.29
N LEU A 10 7.58 4.55 -18.61
CA LEU A 10 8.10 5.67 -19.40
C LEU A 10 7.45 7.02 -19.06
N THR A 11 6.14 7.04 -18.76
CA THR A 11 5.40 8.29 -18.47
C THR A 11 5.49 8.72 -17.01
N ASN A 12 5.62 7.80 -16.06
CA ASN A 12 5.61 8.12 -14.63
C ASN A 12 6.99 8.04 -13.96
N HIS A 13 8.00 7.47 -14.61
CA HIS A 13 9.34 7.38 -14.04
C HIS A 13 10.05 8.73 -14.07
N ARG A 14 10.12 9.34 -12.89
CA ARG A 14 10.86 10.57 -12.61
C ARG A 14 11.77 10.36 -11.41
N ARG A 15 12.89 11.08 -11.32
CA ARG A 15 13.69 11.09 -10.08
C ARG A 15 12.83 11.73 -8.99
N ARG A 16 12.37 10.91 -8.04
CA ARG A 16 11.57 11.34 -6.91
C ARG A 16 12.48 11.64 -5.71
N THR A 17 12.33 12.82 -5.13
CA THR A 17 12.84 13.10 -3.78
C THR A 17 11.75 12.64 -2.82
N LEU A 18 11.91 11.44 -2.26
CA LEU A 18 10.94 10.90 -1.31
C LEU A 18 11.06 11.69 0.01
N PRO A 19 9.97 12.30 0.51
CA PRO A 19 9.98 12.90 1.83
C PRO A 19 10.26 11.83 2.88
N ARG A 20 10.92 12.21 3.98
CA ARG A 20 11.09 11.28 5.10
C ARG A 20 9.72 11.07 5.75
N PRO A 21 9.31 9.82 6.01
CA PRO A 21 8.09 9.56 6.76
C PRO A 21 8.18 10.24 8.13
N ARG A 22 7.11 10.94 8.54
CA ARG A 22 7.04 11.59 9.86
C ARG A 22 6.67 10.60 10.96
N LEU A 23 5.86 9.59 10.63
CA LEU A 23 5.52 8.51 11.55
C LEU A 23 6.53 7.38 11.48
N THR A 24 6.75 6.77 12.63
CA THR A 24 7.48 5.50 12.72
C THR A 24 6.56 4.33 12.33
N PRO A 25 7.11 3.21 11.84
CA PRO A 25 6.31 2.02 11.54
C PRO A 25 5.58 1.46 12.76
N ASP A 26 6.08 1.71 13.97
CA ASP A 26 5.46 1.27 15.22
C ASP A 26 4.20 2.09 15.56
N GLU A 27 4.25 3.43 15.38
CA GLU A 27 3.08 4.30 15.53
C GLU A 27 2.01 3.99 14.48
N ALA A 28 2.41 3.74 13.24
CA ALA A 28 1.50 3.33 12.18
C ALA A 28 0.88 1.95 12.47
N ARG A 29 1.65 1.03 13.08
CA ARG A 29 1.13 -0.27 13.52
C ARG A 29 0.13 -0.15 14.66
N SER A 30 0.31 0.81 15.58
CA SER A 30 -0.63 1.07 16.66
C SER A 30 -1.98 1.61 16.18
N ARG A 31 -2.08 2.11 14.93
CA ARG A 31 -3.34 2.54 14.32
C ARG A 31 -4.13 1.40 13.71
N LEU A 32 -3.48 0.25 13.45
CA LEU A 32 -4.13 -0.91 12.87
C LEU A 32 -5.02 -1.61 13.88
N ASN A 33 -5.99 -2.34 13.36
CA ASN A 33 -6.83 -3.21 14.15
C ASN A 33 -5.95 -4.28 14.84
N PRO A 34 -6.00 -4.42 16.19
CA PRO A 34 -5.21 -5.41 16.92
C PRO A 34 -5.54 -6.87 16.55
N HIS A 35 -6.68 -7.11 15.89
CA HIS A 35 -7.07 -8.42 15.38
C HIS A 35 -6.39 -8.79 14.04
N LEU A 36 -5.71 -7.84 13.39
CA LEU A 36 -5.00 -8.08 12.13
C LEU A 36 -3.64 -8.73 12.40
N GLU A 37 -3.44 -9.96 11.94
CA GLU A 37 -2.12 -10.61 11.97
C GLU A 37 -1.23 -10.04 10.87
N VAL A 38 -0.54 -8.94 11.18
CA VAL A 38 0.41 -8.30 10.26
C VAL A 38 1.59 -9.24 10.01
N SER A 39 1.74 -9.66 8.75
CA SER A 39 2.84 -10.50 8.28
C SER A 39 3.99 -9.67 7.68
N ARG A 40 3.68 -8.51 7.09
CA ARG A 40 4.66 -7.65 6.43
C ARG A 40 4.31 -6.18 6.57
N VAL A 41 5.34 -5.35 6.74
CA VAL A 41 5.22 -3.88 6.67
C VAL A 41 6.25 -3.34 5.67
N GLN A 42 5.81 -2.48 4.75
CA GLN A 42 6.68 -1.79 3.80
C GLN A 42 6.25 -0.33 3.61
N LEU A 43 7.18 0.51 3.16
CA LEU A 43 6.84 1.85 2.68
C LEU A 43 6.38 1.75 1.22
N ALA A 44 5.22 2.29 0.93
CA ALA A 44 4.61 2.38 -0.38
C ALA A 44 4.33 3.84 -0.74
N LEU A 45 4.25 4.12 -2.03
CA LEU A 45 3.83 5.42 -2.54
C LEU A 45 2.58 5.17 -3.38
N ILE A 46 1.43 5.64 -2.91
CA ILE A 46 0.15 5.47 -3.60
C ILE A 46 -0.28 6.81 -4.19
N PRO A 47 -1.04 6.83 -5.30
CA PRO A 47 -1.68 8.06 -5.76
C PRO A 47 -2.66 8.54 -4.67
N ASP A 48 -2.80 9.85 -4.53
CA ASP A 48 -3.83 10.42 -3.66
C ASP A 48 -5.23 10.12 -4.22
N ALA A 49 -6.27 10.26 -3.39
CA ALA A 49 -7.65 10.02 -3.82
C ALA A 49 -8.09 10.88 -5.02
N ALA A 50 -7.47 12.06 -5.24
CA ALA A 50 -7.74 12.89 -6.42
C ALA A 50 -6.90 12.51 -7.66
N GLY A 51 -5.94 11.58 -7.55
CA GLY A 51 -5.09 11.10 -8.63
C GLY A 51 -4.11 12.15 -9.20
N THR A 52 -3.90 13.25 -8.48
CA THR A 52 -3.06 14.39 -8.91
C THR A 52 -1.73 14.46 -8.19
N GLY A 53 -1.61 13.74 -7.07
CA GLY A 53 -0.45 13.69 -6.19
C GLY A 53 -0.08 12.25 -5.83
N GLU A 54 1.01 12.14 -5.07
CA GLU A 54 1.54 10.88 -4.56
C GLU A 54 1.66 11.03 -3.04
N VAL A 55 1.14 10.06 -2.29
CA VAL A 55 1.16 10.02 -0.83
C VAL A 55 2.09 8.90 -0.37
N LEU A 56 2.98 9.22 0.56
CA LEU A 56 3.83 8.22 1.20
C LEU A 56 3.02 7.49 2.28
N THR A 57 2.87 6.19 2.13
CA THR A 57 2.10 5.34 3.03
C THR A 57 2.92 4.15 3.52
N TYR A 58 2.56 3.63 4.68
CA TYR A 58 2.98 2.32 5.14
C TYR A 58 1.93 1.30 4.71
N GLU A 59 2.34 0.36 3.88
CA GLU A 59 1.56 -0.81 3.52
C GLU A 59 1.76 -1.87 4.61
N PHE A 60 0.66 -2.27 5.22
CA PHE A 60 0.59 -3.38 6.15
C PHE A 60 -0.18 -4.52 5.50
N GLN A 61 0.54 -5.59 5.20
CA GLN A 61 -0.07 -6.84 4.80
C GLN A 61 -0.34 -7.66 6.05
N GLY A 62 -1.60 -8.01 6.25
CA GLY A 62 -2.01 -8.88 7.34
C GLY A 62 -3.14 -9.79 6.93
N LYS A 63 -3.43 -10.76 7.77
CA LYS A 63 -4.56 -11.67 7.58
C LYS A 63 -5.50 -11.62 8.77
N ILE A 64 -6.79 -11.76 8.50
CA ILE A 64 -7.83 -11.93 9.51
C ILE A 64 -8.54 -13.24 9.14
N GLY A 65 -8.29 -14.30 9.93
CA GLY A 65 -8.74 -15.65 9.57
C GLY A 65 -8.06 -16.14 8.28
N ASP A 66 -8.85 -16.47 7.27
CA ASP A 66 -8.40 -16.92 5.95
C ASP A 66 -8.31 -15.78 4.90
N GLU A 67 -8.73 -14.56 5.25
CA GLU A 67 -8.75 -13.42 4.35
C GLU A 67 -7.49 -12.56 4.53
N VAL A 68 -6.86 -12.17 3.41
CA VAL A 68 -5.68 -11.31 3.39
C VAL A 68 -6.12 -9.86 3.14
N TYR A 69 -5.58 -8.94 3.93
CA TYR A 69 -5.85 -7.51 3.81
C TYR A 69 -4.53 -6.74 3.61
N LEU A 70 -4.58 -5.73 2.76
CA LEU A 70 -3.54 -4.71 2.61
C LEU A 70 -4.11 -3.38 3.11
N VAL A 71 -3.56 -2.88 4.20
CA VAL A 71 -3.95 -1.60 4.79
C VAL A 71 -2.84 -0.58 4.50
N TYR A 72 -3.21 0.56 3.92
CA TYR A 72 -2.31 1.67 3.64
C TYR A 72 -2.55 2.79 4.65
N ILE A 73 -1.55 3.05 5.49
CA ILE A 73 -1.56 4.12 6.49
C ILE A 73 -0.68 5.27 6.02
N ASN A 74 -1.19 6.49 6.01
CA ASN A 74 -0.43 7.69 5.69
C ASN A 74 0.79 7.85 6.61
N ALA A 75 1.99 7.94 6.03
CA ALA A 75 3.24 8.07 6.78
C ALA A 75 3.50 9.50 7.30
N GLU A 76 2.66 10.48 6.95
CA GLU A 76 2.72 11.86 7.43
C GLU A 76 1.64 12.17 8.48
N THR A 77 0.42 11.69 8.28
CA THR A 77 -0.74 11.98 9.16
C THR A 77 -1.12 10.82 10.07
N GLY A 78 -0.79 9.58 9.69
CA GLY A 78 -1.23 8.37 10.38
C GLY A 78 -2.69 7.99 10.10
N ALA A 79 -3.33 8.64 9.13
CA ALA A 79 -4.68 8.31 8.68
C ALA A 79 -4.69 7.05 7.80
N GLU A 80 -5.76 6.26 7.87
CA GLU A 80 -6.00 5.17 6.93
C GLU A 80 -6.38 5.76 5.56
N GLU A 81 -5.54 5.55 4.56
CA GLU A 81 -5.79 6.05 3.20
C GLU A 81 -6.62 5.05 2.40
N GLN A 82 -6.27 3.77 2.50
CA GLN A 82 -6.91 2.72 1.70
C GLN A 82 -6.80 1.36 2.37
N ILE A 83 -7.85 0.55 2.26
CA ILE A 83 -7.87 -0.84 2.73
C ILE A 83 -8.32 -1.70 1.57
N LEU A 84 -7.48 -2.64 1.15
CA LEU A 84 -7.77 -3.58 0.07
C LEU A 84 -7.86 -4.98 0.65
N GLN A 85 -8.89 -5.72 0.27
CA GLN A 85 -8.96 -7.15 0.54
C GLN A 85 -8.36 -7.92 -0.63
N LEU A 86 -7.36 -8.76 -0.36
CA LEU A 86 -6.81 -9.70 -1.32
C LEU A 86 -7.67 -10.96 -1.36
N ILE A 87 -8.39 -11.12 -2.46
CA ILE A 87 -9.09 -12.36 -2.78
C ILE A 87 -8.13 -13.20 -3.62
N VAL A 88 -7.47 -14.17 -2.98
CA VAL A 88 -6.58 -15.11 -3.66
C VAL A 88 -7.43 -16.28 -4.17
N THR A 89 -7.76 -16.29 -5.45
CA THR A 89 -8.37 -17.43 -6.15
C THR A 89 -7.32 -18.15 -7.02
N ASP A 90 -7.47 -19.48 -7.18
CA ASP A 90 -6.57 -20.37 -7.95
C ASP A 90 -6.34 -19.95 -9.43
N GLY A 91 -7.06 -18.94 -9.93
CA GLY A 91 -6.97 -18.41 -11.30
C GLY A 91 -6.26 -17.06 -11.46
N GLY A 92 -5.79 -16.43 -10.37
CA GLY A 92 -5.12 -15.12 -10.40
C GLY A 92 -5.67 -14.14 -9.36
N THR A 93 -4.78 -13.30 -8.82
CA THR A 93 -5.11 -12.33 -7.75
C THR A 93 -5.82 -11.11 -8.32
N PHE A 94 -7.05 -10.84 -7.87
CA PHE A 94 -7.77 -9.60 -8.15
C PHE A 94 -7.83 -8.73 -6.88
N THR A 95 -7.45 -7.46 -7.02
CA THR A 95 -7.67 -6.41 -6.02
C THR A 95 -8.92 -5.61 -6.39
N LEU A 96 -9.91 -5.54 -5.48
CA LEU A 96 -11.11 -4.71 -5.57
C LEU A 96 -10.94 -3.44 -4.73
#